data_AF-A0A831UKG2-F1
#
_entry.id   AF-A0A831UKG2-F1
#
_cell.length_a   1.000
_cell.length_b   1.000
_cell.length_c   1.000
_cell.angle_alpha   90.00
_cell.angle_beta   90.00
_cell.angle_gamma   90.00
#
_symmetry.space_group_name_H-M   'P 1'
#
loop_
_entity.id
_entity.type
_entity.pdbx_description
1 polymer ?
#
loop_
_entity_poly.entity_id
_entity_poly.type
_entity_poly.pdbx_seq_one_letter_code
_entity_poly.pdbx_strand_id
1 'polypeptide(L)' 'MDDKLLNAMTATIVDEVQPDAVIPFGSQAKRTDRPESDVDLLVVMPDSDEVRRRRRHFTGRLYRRL' A
#
# COMPACT_ATOMS: atom_id res chain seq x y z
N MET A 1 -9.17 9.45 9.93
CA MET A 1 -7.90 8.75 9.72
C MET A 1 -6.74 9.61 10.23
N ASP A 2 -5.67 9.06 10.81
CA ASP A 2 -4.47 9.85 11.17
C ASP A 2 -3.54 9.95 9.95
N ASP A 3 -3.40 11.15 9.39
CA ASP A 3 -2.53 11.42 8.24
C ASP A 3 -1.09 10.96 8.48
N LYS A 4 -0.62 10.93 9.74
CA LYS A 4 0.72 10.43 10.07
C LYS A 4 0.86 8.94 9.85
N LEU A 5 -0.17 8.16 10.17
CA LEU A 5 -0.17 6.72 9.96
C LEU A 5 -0.16 6.39 8.47
N LEU A 6 -1.03 7.06 7.70
CA LEU A 6 -1.08 6.89 6.25
C LEU A 6 0.28 7.23 5.61
N ASN A 7 0.88 8.36 6.00
CA ASN A 7 2.20 8.75 5.51
C ASN A 7 3.29 7.73 5.88
N ALA A 8 3.26 7.16 7.08
CA ALA A 8 4.21 6.13 7.49
C ALA A 8 4.04 4.82 6.68
N MET A 9 2.80 4.40 6.41
CA MET A 9 2.51 3.24 5.57
C MET A 9 2.97 3.47 4.13
N THR A 10 2.65 4.63 3.55
CA THR A 10 3.10 5.00 2.20
C THR A 10 4.62 5.04 2.11
N ALA A 11 5.31 5.66 3.07
CA ALA A 11 6.78 5.69 3.11
C ALA A 11 7.37 4.27 3.16
N THR A 12 6.80 3.38 3.98
CA THR A 12 7.24 1.98 4.08
C THR A 12 7.06 1.24 2.75
N ILE A 13 5.92 1.43 2.06
CA ILE A 13 5.67 0.81 0.76
C ILE A 13 6.69 1.31 -0.28
N VAL A 14 6.93 2.62 -0.33
CA VAL A 14 7.87 3.22 -1.29
C VAL A 14 9.29 2.70 -1.08
N ASP A 15 9.76 2.63 0.16
CA ASP A 15 11.10 2.13 0.50
C ASP A 15 11.27 0.64 0.18
N GLU A 16 10.24 -0.17 0.42
CA GLU A 16 10.33 -1.62 0.27
C GLU A 16 10.19 -2.10 -1.18
N VAL A 17 9.36 -1.44 -2.00
CA VAL A 17 9.00 -1.98 -3.34
C VAL A 17 9.07 -0.99 -4.49
N GLN A 18 9.31 0.30 -4.26
CA GLN A 18 9.44 1.32 -5.31
C GLN A 18 8.29 1.26 -6.35
N PRO A 19 7.04 1.47 -5.94
CA PRO A 19 5.89 1.40 -6.84
C PRO A 19 5.80 2.64 -7.74
N ASP A 20 5.04 2.53 -8.83
CA ASP A 20 4.67 3.68 -9.66
C ASP A 20 3.66 4.58 -8.95
N ALA A 21 2.74 3.98 -8.17
CA ALA A 21 1.73 4.71 -7.41
C ALA A 21 1.24 3.93 -6.18
N VAL A 22 0.80 4.67 -5.16
CA VAL A 22 0.06 4.17 -4.00
C VAL A 22 -1.24 4.95 -3.89
N ILE A 23 -2.37 4.28 -4.04
CA ILE A 23 -3.69 4.91 -4.16
C ILE A 23 -4.59 4.42 -3.01
N PRO A 24 -5.06 5.30 -2.11
CA PRO A 24 -6.08 4.94 -1.14
C PRO A 24 -7.40 4.58 -1.84
N PHE A 25 -8.02 3.46 -1.44
CA PHE A 25 -9.33 3.07 -1.96
C PHE A 25 -10.26 2.58 -0.81
N GLY A 26 -11.41 2.00 -1.15
CA GLY A 26 -12.29 1.39 -0.17
C GLY A 26 -13.17 2.38 0.60
N SER A 27 -13.55 1.99 1.83
CA SER A 27 -14.49 2.73 2.69
C SER A 27 -13.96 4.11 3.10
N GLN A 28 -12.64 4.25 3.24
CA GLN A 28 -11.94 5.50 3.54
C GLN A 28 -12.11 6.56 2.44
N ALA A 29 -12.08 6.15 1.17
CA ALA A 29 -12.29 7.06 0.04
C ALA A 29 -13.73 7.62 -0.03
N LYS A 30 -14.69 6.98 0.66
CA LYS A 30 -16.12 7.36 0.67
C LYS A 30 -16.53 8.23 1.87
N ARG A 31 -15.61 8.58 2.78
CA ARG A 31 -15.86 9.33 4.04
C ARG A 31 -16.96 8.74 4.92
N THR A 32 -17.16 7.42 4.86
CA THR A 32 -18.09 6.67 5.74
C THR A 32 -17.36 5.91 6.84
N ASP A 33 -16.08 6.23 7.03
CA ASP A 33 -15.14 5.53 7.87
C ASP A 33 -15.32 5.86 9.35
N ARG A 34 -15.29 4.80 10.18
CA ARG A 34 -15.17 4.89 11.63
C ARG A 34 -13.67 4.93 11.99
N PRO A 35 -13.28 5.46 13.16
CA PRO A 35 -11.87 5.58 13.58
C PRO A 35 -11.07 4.26 13.57
N GLU A 36 -11.73 3.11 13.62
CA GLU A 36 -11.13 1.77 13.66
C GLU A 36 -11.19 1.02 12.31
N SER A 37 -11.58 1.68 11.22
CA SER A 37 -11.68 0.99 9.91
C SER A 37 -10.30 0.66 9.35
N ASP A 38 -10.18 -0.54 8.79
CA ASP A 38 -9.02 -0.97 7.99
C ASP A 38 -8.73 0.02 6.85
N VAL A 39 -7.46 0.06 6.44
CA VAL A 39 -6.92 0.95 5.40
C VAL A 39 -6.65 0.15 4.13
N ASP A 40 -7.40 0.44 3.08
CA ASP A 40 -7.20 -0.19 1.78
C ASP A 40 -6.28 0.66 0.88
N LEU A 41 -5.13 0.10 0.48
CA LEU A 41 -4.15 0.73 -0.41
C LEU A 41 -3.90 -0.10 -1.66
N LEU A 42 -4.06 0.52 -2.84
CA LEU A 42 -3.72 -0.08 -4.12
C LEU A 42 -2.29 0.34 -4.48
N VAL A 43 -1.40 -0.64 -4.55
CA VAL A 43 0.01 -0.43 -4.93
C VAL A 43 0.19 -0.83 -6.39
N VAL A 44 0.44 0.16 -7.25
CA VAL A 44 0.68 -0.03 -8.68
C VAL A 44 2.17 -0.22 -8.89
N MET A 45 2.56 -1.37 -9.43
CA MET A 45 3.96 -1.72 -9.68
C MET A 45 4.32 -1.57 -11.17
N PRO A 46 5.59 -1.28 -11.50
CA PRO A 46 6.05 -1.24 -12.88
C PRO A 46 5.70 -2.51 -13.65
N ASP A 47 5.20 -2.31 -14.88
CA ASP A 47 4.94 -3.40 -15.81
C ASP A 47 6.26 -4.00 -16.33
N SER A 48 6.81 -4.95 -15.57
CA SER A 48 8.02 -5.67 -15.93
C SER A 48 7.93 -7.16 -15.60
N ASP A 49 8.68 -7.96 -16.33
CA ASP A 49 8.73 -9.41 -16.08
C ASP A 49 9.38 -9.76 -14.76
N GLU A 50 10.33 -8.94 -14.29
CA GLU A 50 10.89 -9.09 -12.95
C GLU A 50 9.80 -8.93 -11.89
N VAL A 51 8.97 -7.88 -12.00
CA VAL A 51 7.88 -7.62 -11.06
C VAL A 51 6.87 -8.76 -11.07
N ARG A 52 6.48 -9.25 -12.25
CA ARG A 52 5.60 -10.42 -12.38
C ARG A 52 6.16 -11.65 -11.69
N ARG A 53 7.44 -11.98 -11.92
CA ARG A 53 8.11 -13.14 -11.31
C ARG A 53 8.26 -13.00 -9.80
N ARG A 54 8.51 -11.79 -9.31
CA ARG A 54 8.77 -11.48 -7.90
C ARG A 54 7.54 -11.02 -7.13
N ARG A 55 6.34 -11.05 -7.71
CA ARG A 55 5.09 -10.58 -7.08
C ARG A 55 4.92 -11.09 -5.64
N ARG A 56 5.06 -12.40 -5.42
CA ARG A 56 4.95 -13.02 -4.08
C ARG A 56 6.01 -12.53 -3.09
N HIS A 57 7.21 -12.25 -3.58
CA HIS A 57 8.29 -11.72 -2.74
C HIS A 57 7.95 -10.30 -2.28
N PHE A 58 7.45 -9.44 -3.17
CA PHE A 58 7.02 -8.09 -2.81
C PHE A 58 5.85 -8.10 -1.83
N THR A 59 4.79 -8.88 -2.10
CA THR A 59 3.66 -9.02 -1.17
C THR A 59 4.10 -9.54 0.21
N GLY A 60 5.03 -10.51 0.24
CA GLY A 60 5.56 -11.04 1.49
C GLY A 60 6.55 -10.12 2.23
N ARG A 61 7.15 -9.13 1.57
CA ARG A 61 7.90 -8.05 2.24
C ARG A 61 6.96 -7.08 2.91
N LEU A 62 5.95 -6.61 2.17
CA LEU A 62 4.96 -5.66 2.67
C LEU A 62 4.19 -6.22 3.87
N TYR A 63 3.74 -7.47 3.81
CA TYR A 63 3.07 -8.15 4.92
C TYR A 63 3.90 -8.23 6.22
N ARG A 64 5.23 -8.17 6.12
CA ARG A 64 6.12 -8.22 7.29
C ARG A 64 6.47 -6.86 7.87
N ARG A 65 6.18 -5.78 7.14
CA ARG A 65 6.61 -4.41 7.48
C ARG A 65 5.44 -3.47 7.77
N LEU A 66 4.22 -3.86 7.40
CA LEU A 66 2.95 -3.21 7.73
C LEU A 66 2.22 -4.07 8.75
#